data_AF-A0A7V9ZLQ7-F1
#
_entry.id   AF-A0A7V9ZLQ7-F1
#
_cell.length_a   1.000
_cell.length_b   1.000
_cell.length_c   1.000
_cell.angle_alpha   90.00
_cell.angle_beta   90.00
_cell.angle_gamma   90.00
#
_symmetry.space_group_name_H-M   'P 1'
#
loop_
_entity.id
_entity.type
_entity.pdbx_description
1 polymer ?
#
loop_
_entity_poly.entity_id
_entity_poly.type
_entity_poly.pdbx_seq_one_letter_code
_entity_poly.pdbx_strand_id
1 'polypeptide(L)'
;MRPRRPDYFLSVSQSQHIKGFHQRLKLGCNRSIQASENKEVISANPKIFLGYSDCTNFHLFLWNLGIISYYGGFVMTQFAMGGGMQEYTTHFIKKALFDPPIGKVYSAPEYSDADLDWADKQNLNKKRPMYPSTGYNSSATNIYCP
;
A
#
# COMPACT_ATOMS: atom_id res chain seq x y z
N MET A 1 -5.19 -23.59 -24.23
CA MET A 1 -4.42 -23.01 -23.11
C MET A 1 -4.39 -21.50 -23.28
N ARG A 2 -4.74 -20.70 -22.27
CA ARG A 2 -4.48 -19.25 -22.33
C ARG A 2 -2.96 -19.04 -22.25
N PRO A 3 -2.34 -18.19 -23.07
CA PRO A 3 -0.92 -17.89 -22.94
C PRO A 3 -0.62 -17.39 -21.53
N ARG A 4 0.49 -17.84 -20.93
CA ARG A 4 1.02 -17.26 -19.69
C ARG A 4 1.16 -15.76 -19.95
N ARG A 5 0.49 -14.93 -19.13
CA ARG A 5 0.72 -13.50 -19.17
C ARG A 5 2.21 -13.23 -18.93
N PRO A 6 2.82 -12.22 -19.56
CA PRO A 6 4.18 -11.80 -19.25
C PRO A 6 4.35 -11.65 -17.74
N ASP A 7 5.50 -12.07 -17.21
CA ASP A 7 5.81 -11.85 -15.80
C ASP A 7 6.15 -10.36 -15.59
N TYR A 8 5.10 -9.56 -15.43
CA TYR A 8 5.19 -8.13 -15.14
C TYR A 8 5.96 -7.85 -13.84
N PHE A 9 6.01 -8.82 -12.91
CA PHE A 9 6.71 -8.63 -11.67
C PHE A 9 8.22 -8.70 -11.89
N LEU A 10 8.67 -9.65 -12.72
CA LEU A 10 10.08 -9.75 -13.13
C LEU A 10 10.52 -8.49 -13.91
N SER A 11 9.72 -8.04 -14.87
CA SER A 11 10.07 -6.87 -15.69
C SER A 11 10.16 -5.59 -14.85
N VAL A 12 9.27 -5.43 -13.87
CA VAL A 12 9.34 -4.32 -12.90
C VAL A 12 10.60 -4.42 -12.04
N SER A 13 10.92 -5.63 -11.55
CA SER A 13 12.07 -5.89 -10.67
C SER A 13 13.41 -5.64 -11.38
N GLN A 14 13.50 -5.94 -12.67
CA GLN A 14 14.73 -5.75 -13.47
C GLN A 14 14.93 -4.31 -13.97
N SER A 15 13.86 -3.51 -14.07
CA SER A 15 13.93 -2.18 -14.68
C SER A 15 14.66 -1.16 -13.80
N GLN A 16 15.70 -0.50 -14.29
CA GLN A 16 16.38 0.59 -13.57
C GLN A 16 15.55 1.90 -13.50
N HIS A 17 14.54 2.04 -14.38
CA HIS A 17 13.71 3.23 -14.49
C HIS A 17 12.53 3.24 -13.51
N ILE A 18 12.11 2.06 -13.01
CA ILE A 18 11.00 1.95 -12.06
C ILE A 18 11.56 2.03 -10.63
N LYS A 19 11.16 3.05 -9.86
CA LYS A 19 11.68 3.27 -8.49
C LYS A 19 10.83 2.66 -7.38
N GLY A 20 9.59 2.30 -7.69
CA GLY A 20 8.68 1.63 -6.76
C GLY A 20 7.51 1.03 -7.50
N PHE A 21 6.82 0.09 -6.84
CA PHE A 21 5.62 -0.51 -7.39
C PHE A 21 4.58 -0.73 -6.29
N HIS A 22 3.32 -0.66 -6.72
CA HIS A 22 2.15 -0.83 -5.88
C HIS A 22 1.23 -1.80 -6.61
N GLN A 23 0.50 -2.65 -5.88
CA GLN A 23 -0.34 -3.66 -6.53
C GLN A 23 -1.59 -3.01 -7.16
N ARG A 24 -1.86 -3.34 -8.43
CA ARG A 24 -3.13 -3.04 -9.12
C ARG A 24 -4.14 -4.17 -8.88
N LEU A 25 -5.37 -3.79 -8.53
CA LEU A 25 -6.55 -4.60 -8.21
C LEU A 25 -6.58 -6.04 -8.79
N LYS A 26 -6.25 -7.00 -7.93
CA LYS A 26 -7.21 -7.98 -7.37
C LYS A 26 -6.95 -7.96 -5.86
N LEU A 27 -7.97 -8.15 -5.04
CA LEU A 27 -7.94 -8.13 -3.57
C LEU A 27 -6.98 -9.16 -2.92
N GLY A 28 -6.02 -9.72 -3.65
CA GLY A 28 -5.05 -10.67 -3.15
C GLY A 28 -3.64 -10.34 -3.64
N CYS A 29 -2.74 -10.20 -2.69
CA CYS A 29 -1.30 -10.09 -2.90
C CYS A 29 -0.63 -11.47 -2.77
N ASN A 30 -1.29 -12.53 -3.27
CA ASN A 30 -0.81 -13.91 -3.21
C ASN A 30 0.33 -14.17 -4.23
N ARG A 31 1.25 -13.21 -4.35
CA ARG A 31 2.43 -13.23 -5.24
C ARG A 31 3.69 -13.73 -4.53
N SER A 32 3.65 -13.96 -3.22
CA SER A 32 4.82 -14.42 -2.45
C SER A 32 5.46 -15.66 -3.05
N ILE A 33 4.66 -16.62 -3.53
CA ILE A 33 5.17 -17.83 -4.21
C ILE A 33 5.94 -17.47 -5.49
N GLN A 34 5.35 -16.65 -6.37
CA GLN A 34 6.02 -16.19 -7.61
C GLN A 34 7.24 -15.30 -7.35
N ALA A 35 7.22 -14.53 -6.25
CA ALA A 35 8.36 -13.71 -5.86
C ALA A 35 9.53 -14.56 -5.35
N SER A 36 9.24 -15.66 -4.65
CA SER A 36 10.28 -16.56 -4.14
C SER A 36 11.11 -17.22 -5.24
N GLU A 37 10.50 -17.47 -6.41
CA GLU A 37 11.19 -17.97 -7.62
C GLU A 37 12.19 -16.96 -8.19
N ASN A 38 12.11 -15.69 -7.78
CA ASN A 38 12.91 -14.58 -8.32
C ASN A 38 13.66 -13.79 -7.24
N LYS A 39 13.91 -14.41 -6.08
CA LYS A 39 14.48 -13.75 -4.90
C LYS A 39 15.81 -13.04 -5.20
N GLU A 40 16.67 -13.62 -6.03
CA GLU A 40 17.99 -13.05 -6.36
C GLU A 40 17.85 -11.73 -7.11
N VAL A 41 16.89 -11.65 -8.03
CA VAL A 41 16.63 -10.43 -8.82
C VAL A 41 16.07 -9.32 -7.93
N ILE A 42 15.18 -9.67 -6.99
CA ILE A 42 14.55 -8.74 -6.05
C ILE A 42 15.59 -8.20 -5.07
N SER A 43 16.43 -9.07 -4.51
CA SER A 43 17.52 -8.66 -3.60
C SER A 43 18.58 -7.81 -4.30
N ALA A 44 18.87 -8.07 -5.57
CA ALA A 44 19.81 -7.27 -6.35
C ALA A 44 19.25 -5.89 -6.75
N ASN A 45 17.94 -5.71 -6.78
CA ASN A 45 17.27 -4.48 -7.22
C ASN A 45 16.12 -4.10 -6.28
N PRO A 46 16.40 -3.76 -5.01
CA PRO A 46 15.35 -3.42 -4.05
C PRO A 46 14.57 -2.20 -4.53
N LYS A 47 13.24 -2.32 -4.52
CA LYS A 47 12.31 -1.27 -4.92
C LYS A 47 11.32 -1.02 -3.81
N ILE A 48 10.82 0.20 -3.75
CA ILE A 48 9.78 0.54 -2.78
C ILE A 48 8.52 -0.28 -3.09
N PHE A 49 8.04 -0.98 -2.06
CA PHE A 49 6.76 -1.68 -2.08
C PHE A 49 5.83 -1.08 -1.01
N LEU A 50 4.59 -0.79 -1.41
CA LEU A 50 3.53 -0.26 -0.55
C LEU A 50 2.23 -1.07 -0.77
N GLY A 51 1.61 -1.52 0.31
CA GLY A 51 0.37 -2.28 0.29
C GLY A 51 -0.11 -2.70 1.70
N TYR A 52 -1.29 -3.31 1.80
CA TYR A 52 -1.80 -3.86 3.07
C TYR A 52 -2.73 -5.07 2.82
N SER A 53 -3.31 -5.65 3.88
CA SER A 53 -4.20 -6.82 3.81
C SER A 53 -3.46 -8.06 3.29
N ASP A 54 -3.92 -8.72 2.22
CA ASP A 54 -3.28 -9.91 1.64
C ASP A 54 -1.81 -9.68 1.23
N CYS A 55 -1.34 -8.42 1.14
CA CYS A 55 0.08 -8.07 0.95
C CYS A 55 0.97 -8.41 2.13
N THR A 56 0.41 -8.77 3.28
CA THR A 56 1.17 -9.16 4.47
C THR A 56 2.17 -10.29 4.18
N ASN A 57 1.77 -11.32 3.41
CA ASN A 57 2.67 -12.41 3.04
C ASN A 57 3.87 -11.95 2.21
N PHE A 58 3.68 -10.94 1.36
CA PHE A 58 4.76 -10.38 0.55
C PHE A 58 5.65 -9.42 1.37
N HIS A 59 5.08 -8.66 2.31
CA HIS A 59 5.86 -7.90 3.29
C HIS A 59 6.79 -8.81 4.10
N LEU A 60 6.28 -9.96 4.57
CA LEU A 60 7.10 -10.95 5.30
C LEU A 60 8.21 -11.54 4.43
N PHE A 61 7.93 -11.81 3.15
CA PHE A 61 8.95 -12.26 2.20
C PHE A 61 10.06 -11.21 2.04
N LEU A 62 9.70 -9.93 1.82
CA LEU A 62 10.69 -8.85 1.70
C LEU A 62 11.48 -8.65 2.99
N TRP A 63 10.81 -8.74 4.15
CA TRP A 63 11.46 -8.70 5.46
C TRP A 63 12.52 -9.79 5.61
N ASN A 64 12.22 -11.03 5.21
CA ASN A 64 13.17 -12.15 5.24
C ASN A 64 14.37 -11.95 4.28
N LEU A 65 14.25 -11.08 3.28
CA LEU A 65 15.34 -10.66 2.41
C LEU A 65 16.10 -9.42 2.91
N GLY A 66 15.71 -8.85 4.06
CA GLY A 66 16.27 -7.60 4.58
C GLY A 66 15.82 -6.35 3.82
N ILE A 67 14.73 -6.43 3.05
CA ILE A 67 14.20 -5.32 2.25
C ILE A 67 13.05 -4.65 3.00
N ILE A 68 13.20 -3.34 3.23
CA ILE A 68 12.16 -2.52 3.86
C ILE A 68 10.99 -2.34 2.89
N SER A 69 9.78 -2.53 3.41
CA SER A 69 8.53 -2.27 2.70
C SER A 69 7.54 -1.53 3.60
N TYR A 70 6.57 -0.86 2.99
CA TYR A 70 5.66 0.06 3.69
C TYR A 70 4.25 -0.55 3.78
N TYR A 71 3.75 -0.74 5.00
CA TYR A 71 2.41 -1.28 5.22
C TYR A 71 1.38 -0.16 5.26
N GLY A 72 0.50 -0.11 4.27
CA GLY A 72 -0.49 0.95 4.05
C GLY A 72 -0.62 1.26 2.58
N GLY A 73 -1.55 2.15 2.20
CA GLY A 73 -1.69 2.70 0.85
C GLY A 73 -1.98 1.67 -0.26
N PHE A 74 -3.16 1.76 -0.86
CA PHE A 74 -3.52 0.91 -1.99
C PHE A 74 -4.21 1.71 -3.08
N VAL A 75 -3.96 1.33 -4.35
CA VAL A 75 -4.44 2.10 -5.50
C VAL A 75 -5.94 2.34 -5.42
N MET A 76 -6.71 1.30 -5.11
CA MET A 76 -8.15 1.42 -5.08
C MET A 76 -8.62 2.16 -3.83
N THR A 77 -8.24 1.68 -2.65
CA THR A 77 -8.87 2.12 -1.39
C THR A 77 -8.30 3.43 -0.84
N GLN A 78 -7.14 3.90 -1.32
CA GLN A 78 -6.59 5.20 -0.95
C GLN A 78 -6.42 6.13 -2.15
N PHE A 79 -5.71 5.72 -3.21
CA PHE A 79 -5.39 6.65 -4.31
C PHE A 79 -6.58 6.96 -5.22
N ALA A 80 -7.52 6.02 -5.37
CA ALA A 80 -8.71 6.17 -6.20
C ALA A 80 -9.97 6.55 -5.40
N MET A 81 -9.80 7.16 -4.22
CA MET A 81 -10.93 7.62 -3.42
C MET A 81 -11.73 8.71 -4.15
N GLY A 82 -13.05 8.54 -4.18
CA GLY A 82 -13.98 9.53 -4.71
C GLY A 82 -13.86 10.87 -3.97
N GLY A 83 -13.85 11.97 -4.73
CA GLY A 83 -13.66 13.31 -4.17
C GLY A 83 -12.23 13.62 -3.69
N GLY A 84 -11.27 12.71 -3.91
CA GLY A 84 -9.85 12.89 -3.62
C GLY A 84 -9.35 12.04 -2.44
N MET A 85 -8.02 11.95 -2.33
CA MET A 85 -7.36 11.29 -1.21
C MET A 85 -7.61 12.07 0.10
N GLN A 86 -7.71 11.34 1.21
CA GLN A 86 -7.75 11.96 2.53
C GLN A 86 -6.41 12.64 2.85
N GLU A 87 -6.47 13.78 3.52
CA GLU A 87 -5.27 14.56 3.87
C GLU A 87 -4.33 13.75 4.78
N TYR A 88 -4.89 13.06 5.79
CA TYR A 88 -4.14 12.17 6.68
C TYR A 88 -3.37 11.10 5.89
N THR A 89 -4.04 10.42 4.95
CA THR A 89 -3.41 9.42 4.08
C THR A 89 -2.31 10.02 3.22
N THR A 90 -2.57 11.18 2.62
CA THR A 90 -1.60 11.88 1.76
C THR A 90 -0.36 12.31 2.54
N HIS A 91 -0.53 12.78 3.77
CA HIS A 91 0.55 13.17 4.67
C HIS A 91 1.51 11.99 4.93
N PHE A 92 0.97 10.85 5.38
CA PHE A 92 1.81 9.71 5.74
C PHE A 92 2.40 8.98 4.53
N ILE A 93 1.70 8.95 3.38
CA ILE A 93 2.29 8.44 2.13
C ILE A 93 3.47 9.33 1.70
N LYS A 94 3.34 10.65 1.81
CA LYS A 94 4.43 11.57 1.49
C LYS A 94 5.64 11.38 2.41
N LYS A 95 5.41 11.29 3.72
CA LYS A 95 6.45 10.98 4.72
C LYS A 95 7.13 9.65 4.42
N ALA A 96 6.38 8.58 4.17
CA ALA A 96 6.93 7.26 3.94
C ALA A 96 7.78 7.17 2.65
N LEU A 97 7.31 7.77 1.56
CA LEU A 97 7.90 7.55 0.23
C LEU A 97 8.87 8.64 -0.23
N PHE A 98 8.72 9.86 0.28
CA PHE A 98 9.42 11.04 -0.26
C PHE A 98 10.14 11.86 0.80
N ASP A 99 9.78 11.74 2.08
CA ASP A 99 10.37 12.50 3.19
C ASP A 99 10.60 11.62 4.44
N PRO A 100 11.37 10.52 4.33
CA PRO A 100 11.69 9.67 5.47
C PRO A 100 12.59 10.40 6.49
N PRO A 101 12.52 10.07 7.79
CA PRO A 101 11.75 8.98 8.40
C PRO A 101 10.25 9.32 8.57
N ILE A 102 9.41 8.29 8.73
CA ILE A 102 7.96 8.48 8.98
C ILE A 102 7.74 9.25 10.28
N GLY A 103 8.51 8.92 11.32
CA GLY A 103 8.42 9.56 12.63
C GLY A 103 7.20 9.12 13.43
N LYS A 104 6.67 10.04 14.25
CA LYS A 104 5.53 9.75 15.12
C LYS A 104 4.24 9.70 14.31
N VAL A 105 3.56 8.56 14.36
CA VAL A 105 2.19 8.42 13.87
C VAL A 105 1.23 8.87 14.97
N TYR A 106 0.25 9.69 14.62
CA TYR A 106 -0.81 10.17 15.51
C TYR A 106 -2.16 9.68 15.02
N SER A 107 -3.17 9.59 15.89
CA SER A 107 -4.49 9.15 15.44
C SER A 107 -5.09 10.16 14.45
N ALA A 108 -5.75 9.65 13.40
CA ALA A 108 -6.54 10.50 12.52
C ALA A 108 -7.72 11.10 13.30
N PRO A 109 -8.07 12.38 13.10
CA PRO A 109 -9.20 13.01 13.78
C PRO A 109 -10.55 12.44 13.33
N GLU A 110 -10.60 11.91 12.11
CA GLU A 110 -11.78 11.31 11.50
C GLU A 110 -11.38 10.05 10.72
N TYR A 111 -12.33 9.13 10.58
CA TYR A 111 -12.19 7.92 9.78
C TYR A 111 -13.43 7.70 8.91
N SER A 112 -13.33 6.80 7.94
CA SER A 112 -14.47 6.35 7.15
C SER A 112 -14.29 4.92 6.73
N ASP A 113 -15.29 4.10 6.97
CA ASP A 113 -15.49 2.75 6.43
C ASP A 113 -16.74 2.68 5.53
N ALA A 114 -17.36 3.84 5.25
CA ALA A 114 -18.56 3.92 4.43
C ALA A 114 -18.27 3.34 3.03
N ASP A 115 -19.12 2.41 2.61
CA ASP A 115 -19.06 1.82 1.29
C ASP A 115 -19.88 2.65 0.30
N LEU A 116 -19.29 2.92 -0.86
CA LEU A 116 -19.95 3.59 -1.98
C LEU A 116 -19.79 2.69 -3.18
N ASP A 117 -20.87 2.46 -3.93
CA ASP A 117 -20.82 1.63 -5.12
C ASP A 117 -19.83 2.22 -6.13
N TRP A 118 -18.84 1.41 -6.52
CA TRP A 118 -17.78 1.76 -7.45
C TRP A 118 -18.25 1.73 -8.90
N ALA A 119 -19.36 1.02 -9.17
CA ALA A 119 -20.00 1.02 -10.48
C ALA A 119 -20.78 2.31 -10.74
N ASP A 120 -21.21 3.01 -9.68
CA ASP A 120 -21.88 4.29 -9.81
C ASP A 120 -20.88 5.44 -10.03
N LYS A 121 -20.86 5.94 -11.27
CA LYS A 121 -20.01 7.06 -11.70
C LYS A 121 -20.26 8.35 -10.91
N GLN A 122 -21.45 8.53 -10.32
CA GLN A 122 -21.72 9.71 -9.51
C GLN A 122 -20.84 9.76 -8.26
N ASN A 123 -20.33 8.61 -7.80
CA ASN A 123 -19.49 8.53 -6.61
C ASN A 123 -18.03 8.93 -6.86
N LEU A 124 -17.61 9.14 -8.12
CA LEU A 124 -16.23 9.53 -8.47
C LEU A 124 -15.82 10.87 -7.83
N ASN A 125 -16.76 11.80 -7.69
CA ASN A 125 -16.51 13.13 -7.13
C ASN A 125 -17.07 13.30 -5.71
N LYS A 126 -17.70 12.27 -5.14
CA LYS A 126 -18.29 12.34 -3.80
C LYS A 126 -17.27 11.92 -2.75
N LYS A 127 -17.07 12.78 -1.75
CA LYS A 127 -16.37 12.39 -0.52
C LYS A 127 -17.26 11.43 0.27
N ARG A 128 -16.65 10.41 0.87
CA ARG A 128 -17.33 9.49 1.79
C ARG A 128 -17.75 10.24 3.07
N PRO A 129 -18.84 9.83 3.72
CA PRO A 129 -19.16 10.27 5.07
C PRO A 129 -17.98 9.98 6.01
N MET A 130 -17.63 10.97 6.84
CA MET A 130 -16.57 10.87 7.83
C MET A 130 -17.18 10.73 9.23
N TYR A 131 -16.52 9.95 10.08
CA TYR A 131 -16.90 9.72 11.46
C TYR A 131 -15.77 10.22 12.38
N PRO A 132 -16.09 10.86 13.52
CA PRO A 132 -15.08 11.30 14.46
C PRO A 132 -14.35 10.10 15.07
N SER A 133 -13.03 10.22 15.20
CA SER A 133 -12.19 9.24 15.88
C SER A 133 -11.98 9.65 17.34
N THR A 134 -12.02 8.68 18.26
CA THR A 134 -11.72 8.92 19.69
C THR A 134 -10.23 8.89 20.00
N GLY A 135 -9.37 8.78 18.98
CA GLY A 135 -7.95 8.66 19.18
C GLY A 135 -7.49 7.24 19.53
N TYR A 136 -6.29 7.13 20.08
CA TYR A 136 -5.82 5.85 20.60
C TYR A 136 -6.52 5.54 21.92
N ASN A 137 -7.11 4.35 22.01
CA ASN A 137 -7.54 3.82 23.30
C ASN A 137 -6.31 3.32 24.04
N SER A 138 -6.28 3.42 25.37
CA SER A 138 -5.11 3.18 26.24
C SER A 138 -4.52 1.75 26.20
N SER A 139 -5.10 0.85 25.40
CA SER A 139 -4.50 -0.44 25.02
C SER A 139 -3.58 -0.35 23.78
N ALA A 140 -3.55 0.76 23.06
CA ALA A 140 -2.74 1.00 21.87
C ALA A 140 -1.77 2.18 22.09
N THR A 141 -0.55 1.87 22.50
CA THR A 141 0.53 2.85 22.73
C THR A 141 0.98 3.47 21.40
N ASN A 142 1.44 4.74 21.45
CA ASN A 142 1.99 5.47 20.28
C ASN A 142 2.94 4.60 19.44
N ILE A 143 2.70 4.54 18.12
CA ILE A 143 3.53 3.77 17.19
C ILE A 143 4.61 4.71 16.62
N TYR A 144 5.87 4.34 16.83
CA TYR A 144 7.02 5.02 16.22
C TYR A 144 7.50 4.18 15.04
N CYS A 145 7.48 4.75 13.83
CA CYS A 145 7.97 4.08 12.63
C CYS A 145 9.32 4.68 12.21
N PRO A 146 10.36 3.84 12.00
CA PRO A 146 11.66 4.29 11.50
C PRO A 146 11.58 4.86 10.08
#